data_AF-A0A7M7PM03-F1
#
_entry.id   AF-A0A7M7PM03-F1
#
_cell.length_a   1.000
_cell.length_b   1.000
_cell.length_c   1.000
_cell.angle_alpha   90.00
_cell.angle_beta   90.00
_cell.angle_gamma   90.00
#
_symmetry.space_group_name_H-M   'P 1'
#
loop_
_entity.id
_entity.type
_entity.pdbx_description
1 polymer ?
#
loop_
_entity_poly.entity_id
_entity_poly.type
_entity_poly.pdbx_seq_one_letter_code
_entity_poly.pdbx_strand_id
1 'polypeptide(L)'
;MTGSNETSITVELRTGKKMCRAANPDVDWGFFELHAIGVSGDPDLNRERAGKILTFAETEIGLPQTSCFFMMHNNDPKHIGLGDNKLCADRPHFKNYTPIELFNDMRS
;
A
#
# COMPACT_ATOMS: atom_id res chain seq x y z
N MET A 1 2.17 19.30 2.21
CA MET A 1 1.89 18.48 1.02
C MET A 1 2.22 17.04 1.35
N THR A 2 1.21 16.22 1.62
CA THR A 2 1.34 14.78 1.88
C THR A 2 0.86 14.02 0.65
N GLY A 3 1.72 13.97 -0.36
CA GLY A 3 1.55 13.13 -1.55
C GLY A 3 2.92 12.62 -1.94
N SER A 4 3.08 11.31 -2.09
CA SER A 4 4.26 10.76 -2.77
C SER A 4 4.31 11.41 -4.15
N ASN A 5 5.45 11.98 -4.54
CA ASN A 5 5.63 12.47 -5.91
C ASN A 5 5.23 11.33 -6.87
N GLU A 6 4.31 11.60 -7.80
CA GLU A 6 3.72 10.60 -8.70
C GLU A 6 4.77 9.74 -9.40
N THR A 7 5.98 10.28 -9.60
CA THR A 7 7.18 9.61 -10.12
C THR A 7 7.72 8.46 -9.25
N SER A 8 7.13 8.15 -8.10
CA SER A 8 7.61 7.11 -7.16
C SER A 8 6.60 5.99 -6.90
N ILE A 9 5.46 5.99 -7.58
CA ILE A 9 4.47 4.91 -7.48
C ILE A 9 4.79 3.85 -8.53
N THR A 10 4.93 2.60 -8.10
CA THR A 10 4.99 1.43 -8.98
C THR A 10 3.74 0.60 -8.77
N VAL A 11 3.13 0.15 -9.86
CA VAL A 11 1.96 -0.73 -9.83
C VAL A 11 2.31 -2.02 -10.55
N GLU A 12 2.08 -3.15 -9.88
CA GLU A 12 2.20 -4.47 -10.47
C GLU A 12 0.83 -5.15 -10.49
N LEU A 13 0.42 -5.66 -11.65
CA LEU A 13 -0.81 -6.43 -11.80
C LEU A 13 -0.47 -7.86 -12.20
N ARG A 14 -0.95 -8.83 -11.42
CA ARG A 14 -0.80 -10.27 -11.69
C ARG A 14 -2.17 -10.89 -11.88
N THR A 15 -2.46 -11.36 -13.09
CA THR A 15 -3.73 -12.03 -13.43
C THR A 15 -3.53 -13.52 -13.69
N GLY A 16 -4.62 -14.29 -13.74
CA GLY A 16 -4.61 -15.73 -14.05
C GLY A 16 -4.02 -16.62 -12.94
N LYS A 17 -3.75 -16.07 -11.76
CA LYS A 17 -3.35 -16.86 -10.59
C LYS A 17 -4.56 -17.58 -10.03
N LYS A 18 -4.43 -18.88 -9.78
CA LYS A 18 -5.42 -19.62 -8.99
C LYS A 18 -5.37 -19.12 -7.55
N MET A 19 -6.33 -18.28 -7.20
CA MET A 19 -6.52 -17.79 -5.85
C MET A 19 -7.70 -18.51 -5.22
N CYS A 20 -7.55 -18.90 -3.96
CA CYS A 20 -8.63 -19.54 -3.22
C CYS A 20 -8.57 -19.07 -1.78
N ARG A 21 -9.66 -18.46 -1.31
CA ARG A 21 -9.87 -18.18 0.10
C ARG A 21 -11.00 -19.04 0.64
N ALA A 22 -10.84 -19.46 1.90
CA ALA A 22 -11.83 -20.28 2.61
C ALA A 22 -12.25 -21.54 1.83
N ALA A 23 -11.32 -22.07 1.02
CA ALA A 23 -11.54 -23.21 0.14
C ALA A 23 -12.70 -23.06 -0.86
N ASN A 24 -13.09 -21.82 -1.23
CA ASN A 24 -14.07 -21.58 -2.30
C ASN A 24 -13.35 -21.19 -3.62
N PRO A 25 -13.19 -22.12 -4.57
CA PRO A 25 -12.58 -21.87 -5.86
C PRO A 25 -13.53 -21.24 -6.89
N ASP A 26 -14.83 -21.17 -6.58
CA ASP A 26 -15.88 -20.71 -7.51
C ASP A 26 -16.07 -19.19 -7.48
N VAL A 27 -15.27 -18.50 -6.66
CA VAL A 27 -15.28 -17.04 -6.52
C VAL A 27 -13.98 -16.50 -7.05
N ASP A 28 -14.06 -15.49 -7.92
CA ASP A 28 -12.89 -14.72 -8.33
C ASP A 28 -12.43 -13.86 -7.15
N TRP A 29 -11.16 -14.01 -6.77
CA TRP A 29 -10.59 -13.35 -5.60
C TRP A 29 -9.57 -12.27 -6.01
N GLY A 30 -9.57 -11.14 -5.30
CA GLY A 30 -8.58 -10.07 -5.44
C GLY A 30 -7.67 -9.96 -4.21
N PHE A 31 -6.37 -9.75 -4.41
CA PHE A 31 -5.41 -9.48 -3.33
C PHE A 31 -4.63 -8.21 -3.68
N PHE A 32 -4.76 -7.19 -2.84
CA PHE A 32 -4.15 -5.88 -3.03
C PHE A 32 -3.14 -5.62 -1.93
N GLU A 33 -1.91 -5.34 -2.32
CA GLU A 33 -0.83 -5.01 -1.40
C GLU A 33 -0.38 -3.58 -1.64
N LEU A 34 -0.30 -2.78 -0.56
CA LEU A 34 0.29 -1.45 -0.60
C LEU A 34 1.58 -1.45 0.24
N HIS A 35 2.71 -1.33 -0.43
CA HIS A 35 4.02 -1.16 0.19
C HIS A 35 4.41 0.31 0.14
N ALA A 36 4.61 0.93 1.29
CA ALA A 36 5.04 2.32 1.38
C ALA A 36 5.98 2.55 2.56
N ILE A 37 6.73 3.65 2.51
CA ILE A 37 7.50 4.17 3.64
C ILE A 37 6.65 5.25 4.33
N GLY A 38 6.60 5.24 5.65
CA GLY A 38 5.89 6.28 6.42
C GLY A 38 4.40 6.23 6.34
N VAL A 39 3.90 5.00 6.27
CA VAL A 39 2.52 4.71 6.51
C VAL A 39 2.21 4.91 8.00
N SER A 40 1.14 5.65 8.28
CA SER A 40 0.59 5.77 9.63
C SER A 40 0.17 4.40 10.18
N GLY A 41 0.51 4.14 11.44
CA GLY A 41 -0.05 3.01 12.20
C GLY A 41 -1.53 3.19 12.55
N ASP A 42 -2.12 4.34 12.22
CA ASP A 42 -3.53 4.66 12.48
C ASP A 42 -4.47 3.73 11.68
N PRO A 43 -5.29 2.92 12.37
CA PRO A 43 -6.22 1.99 11.73
C PRO A 43 -7.30 2.70 10.91
N ASP A 44 -7.69 3.93 11.23
CA ASP A 44 -8.75 4.65 10.53
C ASP A 44 -8.28 5.14 9.15
N LEU A 45 -7.06 5.66 9.07
CA LEU A 45 -6.43 6.00 7.79
C LEU A 45 -6.19 4.78 6.92
N ASN A 46 -5.85 3.64 7.52
CA ASN A 46 -5.69 2.39 6.78
C ASN A 46 -7.02 1.88 6.25
N ARG A 47 -8.11 2.04 7.03
CA ARG A 47 -9.47 1.73 6.58
C ARG A 47 -9.91 2.61 5.41
N GLU A 48 -9.63 3.91 5.44
CA GLU A 48 -9.97 4.83 4.35
C GLU A 48 -9.24 4.43 3.04
N ARG A 49 -7.93 4.15 3.13
CA ARG A 49 -7.13 3.70 1.98
C ARG A 49 -7.61 2.36 1.44
N ALA A 50 -7.90 1.41 2.32
CA ALA A 50 -8.48 0.12 1.94
C ALA A 50 -9.80 0.33 1.20
N GLY A 51 -10.69 1.18 1.72
CA GLY A 51 -11.97 1.51 1.09
C GLY A 51 -11.79 2.03 -0.34
N LYS A 52 -10.86 2.95 -0.57
CA LYS A 52 -10.57 3.47 -1.93
C LYS A 52 -10.11 2.38 -2.90
N ILE A 53 -9.24 1.47 -2.46
CA ILE A 53 -8.72 0.38 -3.29
C ILE A 53 -9.80 -0.68 -3.55
N LEU A 54 -10.62 -0.99 -2.56
CA LEU A 54 -11.74 -1.91 -2.71
C LEU A 54 -12.81 -1.35 -3.65
N THR A 55 -13.13 -0.06 -3.56
CA THR A 55 -14.01 0.60 -4.53
C THR A 55 -13.44 0.49 -5.95
N PHE A 56 -12.14 0.75 -6.14
CA PHE A 56 -11.50 0.57 -7.44
C PHE A 56 -11.59 -0.88 -7.96
N ALA A 57 -11.41 -1.88 -7.09
CA ALA A 57 -11.56 -3.28 -7.47
C ALA A 57 -12.97 -3.60 -7.99
N GLU A 58 -13.99 -3.03 -7.35
CA GLU A 58 -15.38 -3.22 -7.75
C GLU A 58 -15.72 -2.46 -9.04
N THR A 59 -15.30 -1.20 -9.17
CA THR A 59 -15.70 -0.34 -10.30
C THR A 59 -14.88 -0.59 -11.57
N GLU A 60 -13.58 -0.84 -11.45
CA GLU A 60 -12.67 -0.93 -12.61
C GLU A 60 -12.31 -2.36 -12.98
N ILE A 61 -12.26 -3.28 -12.01
CA ILE A 61 -11.90 -4.70 -12.25
C ILE A 61 -13.14 -5.58 -12.30
N GLY A 62 -14.24 -5.18 -11.67
CA GLY A 62 -15.47 -5.97 -11.56
C GLY A 62 -15.40 -7.06 -10.48
N LEU A 63 -14.49 -6.93 -9.51
CA LEU A 63 -14.40 -7.84 -8.37
C LEU A 63 -15.21 -7.30 -7.19
N PRO A 64 -16.18 -8.05 -6.63
CA PRO A 64 -16.91 -7.62 -5.45
C PRO A 64 -15.96 -7.32 -4.29
N GLN A 65 -16.20 -6.24 -3.54
CA GLN A 65 -15.33 -5.87 -2.40
C GLN A 65 -15.21 -7.01 -1.37
N THR A 66 -16.27 -7.80 -1.20
CA THR A 66 -16.31 -8.97 -0.31
C THR A 66 -15.37 -10.11 -0.73
N SER A 67 -14.96 -10.12 -2.00
CA SER A 67 -13.98 -11.05 -2.58
C SER A 67 -12.55 -10.49 -2.63
N CYS A 68 -12.32 -9.33 -2.04
CA CYS A 68 -11.03 -8.65 -2.09
C CYS A 68 -10.37 -8.57 -0.70
N PHE A 69 -9.05 -8.68 -0.68
CA PHE A 69 -8.21 -8.41 0.49
C PHE A 69 -7.32 -7.24 0.23
N PHE A 70 -7.06 -6.51 1.31
CA PHE A 70 -6.12 -5.44 1.31
C PHE A 70 -5.11 -5.64 2.45
N MET A 71 -3.82 -5.56 2.11
CA MET A 71 -2.73 -5.60 3.07
C MET A 71 -1.82 -4.39 2.86
N MET A 72 -1.43 -3.76 3.96
CA MET A 72 -0.56 -2.58 3.94
C MET A 72 0.74 -2.88 4.68
N HIS A 73 1.86 -2.62 4.01
CA HIS A 73 3.19 -2.77 4.56
C HIS A 73 3.84 -1.42 4.72
N ASN A 74 4.14 -1.06 5.97
CA ASN A 74 5.07 0.02 6.26
C ASN A 74 6.50 -0.53 6.17
N ASN A 75 7.28 -0.02 5.23
CA ASN A 75 8.64 -0.48 4.98
C ASN A 75 9.65 0.52 5.53
N ASP A 76 10.77 -0.01 6.03
CA ASP A 76 11.92 0.79 6.42
C ASP A 76 12.73 1.18 5.16
N PRO A 77 13.08 2.47 4.96
CA PRO A 77 13.89 2.92 3.82
C PRO A 77 15.20 2.16 3.62
N LYS A 78 15.79 1.59 4.68
CA LYS A 78 17.05 0.83 4.58
C LYS A 78 16.90 -0.53 3.88
N HIS A 79 15.66 -1.02 3.74
CA HIS A 79 15.37 -2.30 3.07
C HIS A 79 14.94 -2.12 1.61
N ILE A 80 14.83 -0.88 1.12
CA ILE A 80 14.39 -0.61 -0.25
C ILE A 80 15.56 -0.14 -1.09
N GLY A 81 15.98 -0.99 -2.03
CA GLY A 81 16.96 -0.65 -3.05
C GLY A 81 16.36 0.23 -4.15
N LEU A 82 17.19 1.12 -4.67
CA LEU A 82 16.93 1.93 -5.85
C LEU A 82 17.87 1.47 -6.97
N GLY A 83 17.56 1.87 -8.21
CA GLY A 83 18.55 1.83 -9.28
C GLY A 83 19.85 2.54 -8.88
N ASP A 84 20.96 2.18 -9.53
CA ASP A 84 22.30 2.73 -9.28
C ASP A 84 22.93 2.34 -7.93
N ASN A 85 22.57 1.18 -7.38
CA ASN A 85 23.15 0.60 -6.16
C ASN A 85 23.03 1.53 -4.93
N LYS A 86 21.91 2.24 -4.83
CA LYS A 86 21.56 3.12 -3.69
C LYS A 86 20.38 2.54 -2.93
N LEU A 87 20.25 2.92 -1.66
CA LEU A 87 19.06 2.65 -0.86
C LEU A 87 18.16 3.89 -0.82
N CYS A 88 16.87 3.70 -0.52
CA CYS A 88 15.98 4.82 -0.19
C CYS A 88 16.57 5.65 0.95
N ALA A 89 17.14 5.01 1.98
CA ALA A 89 17.81 5.68 3.11
C ALA A 89 18.93 6.67 2.69
N ASP A 90 19.58 6.47 1.53
CA ASP A 90 20.64 7.37 1.06
C ASP A 90 20.10 8.71 0.53
N ARG A 91 18.79 8.78 0.22
CA ARG A 91 18.18 10.01 -0.29
C ARG A 91 18.05 11.04 0.83
N PRO A 92 18.28 12.34 0.54
CA PRO A 92 18.26 13.40 1.56
C PRO A 92 16.97 13.46 2.40
N HIS A 93 15.83 13.14 1.79
CA HIS A 93 14.53 13.11 2.47
C HIS A 93 14.33 11.92 3.42
N PHE A 94 15.16 10.87 3.29
CA PHE A 94 15.12 9.68 4.16
C PHE A 94 16.30 9.59 5.13
N LYS A 95 17.36 10.41 4.98
CA LYS A 95 18.56 10.38 5.83
C LYS A 95 18.29 10.59 7.33
N ASN A 96 17.18 11.25 7.67
CA ASN A 96 16.72 11.47 9.05
C ASN A 96 15.27 10.97 9.24
N TYR A 97 14.86 9.99 8.45
CA TYR A 97 13.52 9.42 8.57
C TYR A 97 13.42 8.61 9.86
N THR A 98 13.00 9.28 10.92
CA THR A 98 12.33 8.64 12.06
C THR A 98 10.91 8.33 11.59
N PRO A 99 10.36 7.13 11.83
CA PRO A 99 8.94 6.88 11.60
C PRO A 99 8.14 7.92 12.36
N ILE A 100 7.68 8.94 11.66
CA ILE A 100 6.93 10.00 12.32
C ILE A 100 5.59 9.35 12.66
N GLU A 101 5.19 9.42 13.93
CA GLU A 101 3.79 9.35 14.32
C GLU A 101 3.08 10.57 13.71
N LEU A 102 2.96 10.59 12.37
CA LEU A 102 2.70 11.77 11.52
C LEU A 102 1.28 12.33 11.68
N PHE A 103 0.56 11.94 12.72
CA PHE A 103 -0.83 12.33 12.98
C PHE A 103 -1.11 12.77 14.41
N ASN A 104 -0.16 12.69 15.35
CA ASN A 104 -0.42 13.09 16.73
C ASN A 104 -0.57 14.62 16.93
N ASP A 105 -0.20 15.44 15.95
CA ASP A 105 -0.17 16.91 16.09
C ASP A 105 -1.12 17.69 15.16
N MET A 106 -2.12 17.05 14.53
CA MET A 106 -3.17 17.76 13.77
C MET A 106 -4.44 18.06 14.59
N ARG A 107 -4.34 18.07 15.93
CA ARG A 107 -5.38 18.61 16.82
C ARG A 107 -4.92 19.95 17.41
N SER A 108 -4.86 20.98 16.58
CA SER A 108 -4.90 22.39 16.99
C SER A 108 -5.88 23.15 16.12
#